data_AF-A0A0P4UPR4-F1
#
_entry.id   AF-A0A0P4UPR4-F1
#
_cell.length_a   1.000
_cell.length_b   1.000
_cell.length_c   1.000
_cell.angle_alpha   90.00
_cell.angle_beta   90.00
_cell.angle_gamma   90.00
#
_symmetry.space_group_name_H-M   'P 1'
#
loop_
_entity.id
_entity.type
_entity.pdbx_description
1 polymer ?
#
loop_
_entity_poly.entity_id
_entity_poly.type
_entity_poly.pdbx_seq_one_letter_code
_entity_poly.pdbx_strand_id
1 'polypeptide(L)'
;MANANKLRRLAWLEGIRIFAAVFLLFYHAQLLFTKYAFTPQPTGLIANLQQLFSATRQLGDSWITQALSLPVWFGYQFVDVFVLISGFSLVLSLKGKPIEVGRFLKRRLLRILMPFWTVAWLSYPVLWIIGKWTNSYIPDAWHTFAGMSFPILFDYGGDLLLPTSGPWWFVPLIISFALIFPVLWYLINRWGSRNLLIVSTVITFAYRALAVYVFQGHPTYAIVSAAAGWQPFVHFIAKLSTFVLGMIVARQYSQGKGVIFWRSSRALIVGVAIYAIGFVAQFYRFGWIFDDFLLAVGLTLCCMVVFRFFSDRLNLGAVMVWLGLHSYSYFLIHNFVIDRTLNLYVQNQLPLYYQVLPWMVFGTLGLAVIADRITPWIERSAIALWHYTDARLTPIAKIGSWVPKIGEAVLYRGKPGWTIQKVEQVIHDKAFYLCRISNGQRTIWVNQNDLKQDQALQVK
;
A
#
# COMPACT_ATOMS: atom_id res chain seq x y z
N MET A 1 -25.61 -8.09 12.75
CA MET A 1 -25.05 -7.29 13.87
C MET A 1 -23.65 -7.75 14.35
N ALA A 2 -23.30 -9.04 14.42
CA ALA A 2 -21.98 -9.50 14.91
C ALA A 2 -20.73 -8.96 14.16
N ASN A 3 -20.89 -8.49 12.91
CA ASN A 3 -19.80 -7.91 12.12
C ASN A 3 -19.50 -6.44 12.48
N ALA A 4 -20.51 -5.66 12.89
CA ALA A 4 -20.33 -4.25 13.24
C ALA A 4 -19.51 -4.08 14.54
N ASN A 5 -19.74 -4.95 15.53
CA ASN A 5 -18.97 -4.96 16.78
C ASN A 5 -17.50 -5.36 16.56
N LYS A 6 -17.22 -6.30 15.64
CA LYS A 6 -15.84 -6.65 15.27
C LYS A 6 -15.12 -5.53 14.52
N LEU A 7 -15.82 -4.81 13.64
CA LEU A 7 -15.28 -3.65 12.93
C LEU A 7 -14.95 -2.50 13.91
N ARG A 8 -15.82 -2.25 14.90
CA ARG A 8 -15.54 -1.27 15.97
C ARG A 8 -14.32 -1.65 16.82
N ARG A 9 -14.09 -2.94 17.08
CA ARG A 9 -12.98 -3.41 17.94
C ARG A 9 -11.58 -3.06 17.41
N LEU A 10 -11.44 -2.80 16.11
CA LEU A 10 -10.17 -2.41 15.48
C LEU A 10 -10.21 -0.98 14.93
N ALA A 11 -11.19 -0.16 15.31
CA ALA A 11 -11.29 1.22 14.85
C ALA A 11 -10.03 2.04 15.18
N TRP A 12 -9.42 1.80 16.33
CA TRP A 12 -8.15 2.42 16.71
C TRP A 12 -7.03 2.16 15.69
N LEU A 13 -6.99 0.99 15.06
CA LEU A 13 -5.98 0.65 14.04
C LEU A 13 -6.16 1.49 12.77
N GLU A 14 -7.41 1.66 12.34
CA GLU A 14 -7.76 2.51 11.20
C GLU A 14 -7.46 4.00 11.52
N GLY A 15 -7.67 4.40 12.77
CA GLY A 15 -7.23 5.70 13.30
C GLY A 15 -5.73 5.93 13.16
N ILE A 16 -4.90 4.94 13.53
CA ILE A 16 -3.44 5.04 13.36
C ILE A 16 -3.08 5.19 11.88
N ARG A 17 -3.73 4.45 10.96
CA ARG A 17 -3.41 4.54 9.52
C ARG A 17 -3.70 5.91 8.94
N ILE A 18 -4.88 6.49 9.19
CA ILE A 18 -5.17 7.83 8.66
C ILE A 18 -4.28 8.88 9.34
N PHE A 19 -4.04 8.76 10.64
CA PHE A 19 -3.14 9.67 11.34
C PHE A 19 -1.73 9.64 10.77
N ALA A 20 -1.18 8.46 10.53
CA ALA A 20 0.10 8.26 9.86
C ALA A 20 0.13 8.93 8.48
N ALA A 21 -0.93 8.80 7.68
CA ALA A 21 -1.01 9.43 6.36
C ALA A 21 -1.07 10.97 6.44
N VAL A 22 -1.87 11.51 7.35
CA VAL A 22 -1.98 12.97 7.59
C VAL A 22 -0.66 13.54 8.12
N PHE A 23 0.01 12.81 9.01
CA PHE A 23 1.25 13.26 9.59
C PHE A 23 2.41 13.22 8.59
N LEU A 24 2.39 12.26 7.64
CA LEU A 24 3.27 12.29 6.46
C LEU A 24 2.97 13.48 5.55
N LEU A 25 1.71 13.88 5.38
CA LEU A 25 1.38 15.12 4.66
C LEU A 25 2.02 16.32 5.35
N PHE A 26 1.86 16.47 6.66
CA PHE A 26 2.47 17.58 7.39
C PHE A 26 4.00 17.57 7.27
N TYR A 27 4.62 16.40 7.36
CA TYR A 27 6.07 16.25 7.18
C TYR A 27 6.56 16.74 5.82
N HIS A 28 5.93 16.29 4.72
CA HIS A 28 6.32 16.73 3.38
C HIS A 28 6.00 18.21 3.15
N ALA A 29 4.88 18.72 3.68
CA ALA A 29 4.55 20.14 3.60
C ALA A 29 5.61 21.00 4.30
N GLN A 30 6.05 20.59 5.49
CA GLN A 30 7.08 21.29 6.24
C GLN A 30 8.45 21.19 5.56
N LEU A 31 8.84 20.01 5.05
CA LEU A 31 10.08 19.85 4.30
C LEU A 31 10.13 20.73 3.06
N LEU A 32 9.11 20.68 2.21
CA LEU A 32 9.08 21.44 0.97
C LEU A 32 9.02 22.96 1.24
N PHE A 33 8.20 23.39 2.21
CA PHE A 33 8.10 24.81 2.57
C PHE A 33 9.44 25.37 3.10
N THR A 34 10.13 24.61 3.94
CA THR A 34 11.44 25.01 4.52
C THR A 34 12.63 24.66 3.64
N LYS A 35 12.41 24.15 2.42
CA LYS A 35 13.46 23.70 1.49
C LYS A 35 14.44 22.72 2.16
N TYR A 36 13.90 21.74 2.87
CA TYR A 36 14.64 20.69 3.56
C TYR A 36 15.61 21.22 4.64
N ALA A 37 15.23 22.29 5.36
CA ALA A 37 16.07 22.91 6.40
C ALA A 37 16.56 21.93 7.49
N PHE A 38 15.80 20.87 7.76
CA PHE A 38 16.21 19.81 8.66
C PHE A 38 15.90 18.43 8.11
N THR A 39 16.91 17.57 8.17
CA THR A 39 16.78 16.12 8.08
C THR A 39 17.70 15.50 9.13
N PRO A 40 17.33 14.38 9.78
CA PRO A 40 18.20 13.74 10.75
C PRO A 40 19.55 13.34 10.15
N GLN A 41 20.63 13.70 10.84
CA GLN A 41 22.01 13.47 10.43
C GLN A 41 22.74 12.57 11.44
N PRO A 42 23.76 11.79 11.04
CA PRO A 42 24.52 10.93 11.94
C PRO A 42 25.59 11.72 12.73
N THR A 43 25.27 12.95 13.16
CA THR A 43 26.16 13.92 13.83
C THR A 43 25.96 13.97 15.35
N GLY A 44 25.13 13.08 15.89
CA GLY A 44 24.81 13.01 17.31
C GLY A 44 23.60 13.86 17.71
N LEU A 45 23.05 13.56 18.89
CA LEU A 45 21.79 14.13 19.37
C LEU A 45 21.83 15.66 19.50
N ILE A 46 22.89 16.21 20.11
CA ILE A 46 22.98 17.64 20.41
C ILE A 46 23.01 18.47 19.13
N ALA A 47 23.83 18.08 18.15
CA ALA A 47 23.93 18.77 16.86
C ALA A 47 22.60 18.76 16.09
N ASN A 48 21.92 17.60 16.07
CA ASN A 48 20.60 17.49 15.45
C ASN A 48 19.54 18.33 16.16
N LEU A 49 19.54 18.37 17.50
CA LEU A 49 18.61 19.23 18.24
C LEU A 49 18.85 20.71 17.92
N GLN A 50 20.10 21.16 17.84
CA GLN A 50 20.43 22.53 17.44
C GLN A 50 19.94 22.84 16.02
N GLN A 51 20.18 21.93 15.07
CA GLN A 51 19.68 22.09 13.69
C GLN A 51 18.16 22.11 13.64
N LEU A 52 17.49 21.21 14.36
CA LEU A 52 16.03 21.16 14.49
C LEU A 52 15.47 22.47 15.03
N PHE A 53 16.02 23.00 16.13
CA PHE A 53 15.59 24.29 16.68
C PHE A 53 15.81 25.43 15.69
N SER A 54 16.93 25.44 14.96
CA SER A 54 17.19 26.45 13.94
C SER A 54 16.20 26.39 12.78
N ALA A 55 15.82 25.19 12.33
CA ALA A 55 14.85 24.98 11.27
C ALA A 55 13.44 25.34 11.73
N THR A 56 13.07 24.99 12.96
CA THR A 56 11.77 25.32 13.55
C THR A 56 11.56 26.83 13.72
N ARG A 57 12.62 27.63 13.95
CA ARG A 57 12.50 29.11 13.97
C ARG A 57 12.06 29.70 12.62
N GLN A 58 12.37 29.04 11.50
CA GLN A 58 11.91 29.48 10.17
C GLN A 58 10.37 29.36 10.02
N LEU A 59 9.72 28.59 10.90
CA LEU A 59 8.27 28.39 10.93
C LEU A 59 7.56 29.40 11.87
N GLY A 60 8.29 30.39 12.39
CA GLY A 60 7.75 31.49 13.20
C GLY A 60 8.31 31.56 14.61
N ASP A 61 8.20 32.74 15.22
CA ASP A 61 8.81 33.05 16.51
C ASP A 61 7.93 32.68 17.72
N SER A 62 6.65 32.35 17.50
CA SER A 62 5.76 31.95 18.58
C SER A 62 6.16 30.58 19.14
N TRP A 63 6.27 30.48 20.46
CA TRP A 63 6.56 29.21 21.13
C TRP A 63 5.52 28.12 20.79
N ILE A 64 4.27 28.51 20.50
CA ILE A 64 3.19 27.58 20.12
C ILE A 64 3.46 26.98 18.74
N THR A 65 3.82 27.81 17.75
CA THR A 65 4.12 27.32 16.39
C THR A 65 5.36 26.45 16.40
N GLN A 66 6.35 26.79 17.22
CA GLN A 66 7.54 25.97 17.39
C GLN A 66 7.21 24.62 18.04
N ALA A 67 6.45 24.61 19.14
CA ALA A 67 6.05 23.38 19.82
C ALA A 67 5.21 22.45 18.93
N LEU A 68 4.29 23.00 18.13
CA LEU A 68 3.42 22.22 17.25
C LEU A 68 4.14 21.70 15.99
N SER A 69 5.17 22.38 15.49
CA SER A 69 5.94 21.96 14.32
C SER A 69 7.04 20.93 14.63
N LEU A 70 7.50 20.87 15.89
CA LEU A 70 8.55 19.94 16.30
C LEU A 70 8.24 18.47 15.99
N PRO A 71 7.05 17.93 16.36
CA PRO A 71 6.71 16.54 16.02
C PRO A 71 6.66 16.29 14.51
N VAL A 72 6.27 17.30 13.72
CA VAL A 72 6.05 17.16 12.27
C VAL A 72 7.33 16.80 11.53
N TRP A 73 8.50 17.28 11.99
CA TRP A 73 9.82 16.93 11.44
C TRP A 73 10.13 15.43 11.47
N PHE A 74 9.43 14.67 12.31
CA PHE A 74 9.62 13.24 12.49
C PHE A 74 8.52 12.42 11.81
N GLY A 75 7.71 13.03 10.94
CA GLY A 75 6.58 12.32 10.35
C GLY A 75 6.93 11.17 9.42
N TYR A 76 8.16 11.12 8.89
CA TYR A 76 8.67 9.96 8.15
C TYR A 76 8.62 8.66 8.97
N GLN A 77 8.69 8.72 10.31
CA GLN A 77 8.69 7.55 11.18
C GLN A 77 7.38 6.73 11.09
N PHE A 78 6.30 7.37 10.63
CA PHE A 78 5.02 6.70 10.40
C PHE A 78 5.04 5.74 9.21
N VAL A 79 6.05 5.82 8.31
CA VAL A 79 6.25 4.81 7.26
C VAL A 79 6.50 3.44 7.87
N ASP A 80 7.32 3.35 8.93
CA ASP A 80 7.61 2.08 9.58
C ASP A 80 6.45 1.56 10.43
N VAL A 81 5.65 2.47 10.99
CA VAL A 81 4.36 2.14 11.60
C VAL A 81 3.42 1.51 10.56
N PHE A 82 3.37 2.03 9.32
CA PHE A 82 2.60 1.42 8.23
C PHE A 82 3.10 0.01 7.87
N VAL A 83 4.42 -0.22 7.87
CA VAL A 83 4.99 -1.56 7.62
C VAL A 83 4.56 -2.54 8.71
N LEU A 84 4.65 -2.15 9.99
CA LEU A 84 4.22 -2.98 11.11
C LEU A 84 2.71 -3.30 11.03
N ILE A 85 1.89 -2.27 10.83
CA ILE A 85 0.43 -2.42 10.68
C ILE A 85 0.09 -3.27 9.45
N SER A 86 0.86 -3.19 8.37
CA SER A 86 0.66 -4.03 7.18
C SER A 86 0.85 -5.51 7.50
N GLY A 87 1.92 -5.88 8.20
CA GLY A 87 2.14 -7.26 8.64
C GLY A 87 1.03 -7.76 9.56
N PHE A 88 0.60 -6.92 10.50
CA PHE A 88 -0.52 -7.21 11.41
C PHE A 88 -1.82 -7.48 10.64
N SER A 89 -2.17 -6.56 9.74
CA SER A 89 -3.45 -6.59 9.02
C SER A 89 -3.52 -7.75 8.03
N LEU A 90 -2.39 -8.15 7.46
CA LEU A 90 -2.33 -9.25 6.49
C LEU A 90 -2.59 -10.60 7.16
N VAL A 91 -2.05 -10.83 8.37
CA VAL A 91 -2.37 -12.03 9.16
C VAL A 91 -3.86 -12.06 9.55
N LEU A 92 -4.42 -10.94 10.00
CA LEU A 92 -5.85 -10.89 10.33
C LEU A 92 -6.75 -11.13 9.11
N SER A 93 -6.31 -10.74 7.91
CA SER A 93 -7.06 -10.95 6.67
C SER A 93 -7.27 -12.43 6.33
N LEU A 94 -6.40 -13.32 6.81
CA LEU A 94 -6.53 -14.77 6.59
C LEU A 94 -7.67 -15.39 7.41
N LYS A 95 -8.08 -14.77 8.52
CA LYS A 95 -9.14 -15.29 9.41
C LYS A 95 -8.95 -16.76 9.82
N GLY A 96 -7.69 -17.20 9.96
CA GLY A 96 -7.33 -18.57 10.31
C GLY A 96 -7.47 -19.61 9.17
N LYS A 97 -7.77 -19.18 7.94
CA LYS A 97 -7.86 -20.08 6.77
C LYS A 97 -6.48 -20.37 6.18
N PRO A 98 -6.27 -21.56 5.58
CA PRO A 98 -5.06 -21.83 4.80
C PRO A 98 -4.95 -20.86 3.62
N ILE A 99 -3.71 -20.56 3.21
CA ILE A 99 -3.44 -19.63 2.12
C ILE A 99 -3.52 -20.37 0.78
N GLU A 100 -4.50 -20.00 -0.04
CA GLU A 100 -4.48 -20.27 -1.49
C GLU A 100 -3.60 -19.22 -2.17
N VAL A 101 -2.31 -19.51 -2.38
CA VAL A 101 -1.28 -18.52 -2.77
C VAL A 101 -1.69 -17.66 -3.97
N GLY A 102 -2.10 -18.27 -5.09
CA GLY A 102 -2.47 -17.53 -6.29
C GLY A 102 -3.67 -16.61 -6.09
N ARG A 103 -4.71 -17.09 -5.38
CA ARG A 103 -5.91 -16.29 -5.09
C ARG A 103 -5.63 -15.17 -4.10
N PHE A 104 -4.77 -15.43 -3.11
CA PHE A 104 -4.31 -14.45 -2.15
C PHE A 104 -3.52 -13.33 -2.84
N LEU A 105 -2.50 -13.68 -3.63
CA LEU A 105 -1.65 -12.73 -4.35
C LEU A 105 -2.49 -11.90 -5.32
N LYS A 106 -3.33 -12.52 -6.15
CA LYS A 106 -4.22 -11.79 -7.07
C LYS A 106 -5.06 -10.74 -6.33
N ARG A 107 -5.75 -11.12 -5.25
CA ARG A 107 -6.59 -10.19 -4.48
C ARG A 107 -5.76 -9.07 -3.83
N ARG A 108 -4.58 -9.40 -3.31
CA ARG A 108 -3.75 -8.43 -2.60
C ARG A 108 -3.10 -7.44 -3.56
N LEU A 109 -2.57 -7.91 -4.69
CA LEU A 109 -2.00 -7.08 -5.74
C LEU A 109 -3.06 -6.16 -6.34
N LEU A 110 -4.25 -6.66 -6.67
CA LEU A 110 -5.33 -5.80 -7.18
C LEU A 110 -5.74 -4.71 -6.17
N ARG A 111 -5.81 -5.04 -4.88
CA ARG A 111 -6.11 -4.05 -3.83
C ARG A 111 -5.05 -2.95 -3.71
N ILE A 112 -3.80 -3.23 -4.08
CA ILE A 112 -2.68 -2.27 -4.02
C ILE A 112 -2.58 -1.49 -5.34
N LEU A 113 -2.62 -2.20 -6.47
CA LEU A 113 -2.39 -1.66 -7.80
C LEU A 113 -3.58 -0.88 -8.34
N MET A 114 -4.83 -1.31 -8.08
CA MET A 114 -5.99 -0.61 -8.62
C MET A 114 -6.14 0.83 -8.09
N PRO A 115 -6.02 1.09 -6.77
CA PRO A 115 -6.03 2.47 -6.30
C PRO A 115 -4.80 3.26 -6.77
N PHE A 116 -3.63 2.62 -6.86
CA PHE A 116 -2.43 3.25 -7.40
C PHE A 116 -2.64 3.73 -8.84
N TRP A 117 -3.07 2.83 -9.73
CA TRP A 117 -3.34 3.18 -11.12
C TRP A 117 -4.47 4.19 -11.24
N THR A 118 -5.53 4.09 -10.42
CA THR A 118 -6.59 5.10 -10.41
C THR A 118 -6.03 6.49 -10.10
N VAL A 119 -5.20 6.60 -9.06
CA VAL A 119 -4.56 7.87 -8.72
C VAL A 119 -3.64 8.34 -9.84
N ALA A 120 -2.77 7.47 -10.37
CA ALA A 120 -1.84 7.82 -11.44
C ALA A 120 -2.57 8.30 -12.72
N TRP A 121 -3.57 7.55 -13.18
CA TRP A 121 -4.34 7.87 -14.39
C TRP A 121 -5.15 9.15 -14.24
N LEU A 122 -5.63 9.46 -13.04
CA LEU A 122 -6.32 10.72 -12.77
C LEU A 122 -5.34 11.89 -12.58
N SER A 123 -4.16 11.65 -12.00
CA SER A 123 -3.19 12.70 -11.70
C SER A 123 -2.48 13.21 -12.95
N TYR A 124 -2.09 12.34 -13.90
CA TYR A 124 -1.30 12.77 -15.06
C TYR A 124 -1.99 13.82 -15.94
N PRO A 125 -3.27 13.67 -16.35
CA PRO A 125 -3.96 14.71 -17.11
C PRO A 125 -4.09 16.02 -16.32
N VAL A 126 -4.36 15.93 -15.02
CA VAL A 126 -4.47 17.10 -14.15
C VAL A 126 -3.14 17.83 -14.03
N LEU A 127 -2.04 17.10 -13.82
CA LEU A 127 -0.68 17.67 -13.77
C LEU A 127 -0.30 18.31 -15.10
N TRP A 128 -0.66 17.69 -16.23
CA TRP A 128 -0.41 18.26 -17.55
C TRP A 128 -1.18 19.57 -17.77
N ILE A 129 -2.47 19.61 -17.42
CA ILE A 129 -3.31 20.81 -17.53
C ILE A 129 -2.77 21.93 -16.63
N ILE A 130 -2.47 21.63 -15.36
CA ILE A 130 -1.92 22.60 -14.41
C ILE A 130 -0.55 23.07 -14.88
N GLY A 131 0.34 22.16 -15.27
CA GLY A 131 1.68 22.46 -15.76
C GLY A 131 1.66 23.40 -16.95
N LYS A 132 0.80 23.11 -17.95
CA LYS A 132 0.62 23.97 -19.12
C LYS A 132 0.04 25.34 -18.78
N TRP A 133 -0.93 25.43 -17.87
CA TRP A 133 -1.56 26.70 -17.53
C TRP A 133 -0.68 27.58 -16.64
N THR A 134 0.13 26.98 -15.78
CA THR A 134 0.97 27.67 -14.78
C THR A 134 2.44 27.78 -15.18
N ASN A 135 2.82 27.27 -16.35
CA ASN A 135 4.22 27.10 -16.77
C ASN A 135 5.07 26.38 -15.71
N SER A 136 4.48 25.40 -15.02
CA SER A 136 5.16 24.58 -14.02
C SER A 136 5.49 23.19 -14.59
N TYR A 137 6.05 22.30 -13.75
CA TYR A 137 6.41 20.94 -14.14
C TYR A 137 5.30 20.23 -14.94
N ILE A 138 5.69 19.67 -16.09
CA ILE A 138 4.87 18.79 -16.93
C ILE A 138 5.56 17.43 -16.95
N PRO A 139 4.90 16.34 -16.54
CA PRO A 139 5.49 15.02 -16.61
C PRO A 139 5.72 14.64 -18.07
N ASP A 140 6.94 14.21 -18.41
CA ASP A 140 7.22 13.74 -19.75
C ASP A 140 6.54 12.39 -20.05
N ALA A 141 6.54 12.00 -21.32
CA ALA A 141 5.89 10.78 -21.77
C ALA A 141 6.47 9.52 -21.11
N TRP A 142 7.77 9.50 -20.78
CA TRP A 142 8.44 8.35 -20.20
C TRP A 142 8.10 8.17 -18.73
N HIS A 143 8.11 9.24 -17.93
CA HIS A 143 7.66 9.21 -16.54
C HIS A 143 6.16 8.91 -16.44
N THR A 144 5.37 9.42 -17.38
CA THR A 144 3.94 9.11 -17.49
C THR A 144 3.71 7.64 -17.78
N PHE A 145 4.39 7.09 -18.80
CA PHE A 145 4.34 5.67 -19.12
C PHE A 145 4.80 4.82 -17.93
N ALA A 146 5.89 5.21 -17.26
CA ALA A 146 6.42 4.53 -16.11
C ALA A 146 5.43 4.48 -14.93
N GLY A 147 4.84 5.61 -14.52
CA GLY A 147 3.84 5.58 -13.46
C GLY A 147 2.57 4.83 -13.84
N MET A 148 2.19 4.82 -15.12
CA MET A 148 1.01 4.08 -15.58
C MET A 148 1.23 2.57 -15.68
N SER A 149 2.45 2.09 -15.95
CA SER A 149 2.69 0.67 -16.26
C SER A 149 3.78 -0.03 -15.44
N PHE A 150 4.65 0.70 -14.72
CA PHE A 150 5.86 0.16 -14.07
C PHE A 150 5.86 0.09 -12.53
N PRO A 151 4.76 0.08 -11.74
CA PRO A 151 4.91 -0.24 -10.31
C PRO A 151 5.41 -1.69 -10.07
N ILE A 152 5.47 -2.52 -11.11
CA ILE A 152 5.91 -3.93 -11.08
C ILE A 152 7.37 -4.10 -11.54
N LEU A 153 7.85 -3.23 -12.44
CA LEU A 153 9.23 -3.24 -12.91
C LEU A 153 10.03 -2.35 -11.95
N PHE A 154 10.61 -2.98 -10.94
CA PHE A 154 11.41 -2.38 -9.88
C PHE A 154 12.56 -1.52 -10.46
N ASP A 155 12.31 -0.24 -10.70
CA ASP A 155 13.39 0.73 -10.87
C ASP A 155 13.87 1.14 -9.47
N TYR A 156 14.92 0.47 -9.01
CA TYR A 156 15.54 0.70 -7.70
C TYR A 156 16.15 2.09 -7.56
N GLY A 157 16.41 2.81 -8.67
CA GLY A 157 16.90 4.19 -8.64
C GLY A 157 15.82 5.20 -8.21
N GLY A 158 14.55 4.84 -8.37
CA GLY A 158 13.42 5.75 -8.17
C GLY A 158 13.32 6.83 -9.25
N ASP A 159 14.17 6.79 -10.27
CA ASP A 159 14.27 7.78 -11.33
C ASP A 159 12.95 7.91 -12.11
N LEU A 160 12.18 6.83 -12.21
CA LEU A 160 10.92 6.85 -12.93
C LEU A 160 9.71 7.34 -12.13
N LEU A 161 9.62 6.99 -10.84
CA LEU A 161 8.42 7.28 -10.02
C LEU A 161 8.58 8.53 -9.15
N LEU A 162 9.78 8.79 -8.61
CA LEU A 162 10.03 9.89 -7.68
C LEU A 162 9.83 11.27 -8.30
N PRO A 163 10.20 11.53 -9.57
CA PRO A 163 9.96 12.84 -10.18
C PRO A 163 8.47 13.19 -10.30
N THR A 164 7.61 12.16 -10.39
CA THR A 164 6.16 12.37 -10.38
C THR A 164 5.66 12.54 -8.95
N SER A 165 5.97 11.57 -8.07
CA SER A 165 5.55 11.63 -6.66
C SER A 165 6.51 10.83 -5.79
N GLY A 166 7.24 11.54 -4.93
CA GLY A 166 8.20 10.95 -4.00
C GLY A 166 7.64 9.72 -3.25
N PRO A 167 6.48 9.79 -2.58
CA PRO A 167 5.95 8.68 -1.79
C PRO A 167 5.63 7.39 -2.55
N TRP A 168 5.59 7.41 -3.89
CA TRP A 168 5.24 6.22 -4.68
C TRP A 168 6.27 5.09 -4.58
N TRP A 169 7.51 5.35 -4.11
CA TRP A 169 8.47 4.29 -3.81
C TRP A 169 7.94 3.25 -2.79
N PHE A 170 6.96 3.62 -1.97
CA PHE A 170 6.37 2.71 -0.99
C PHE A 170 5.53 1.59 -1.65
N VAL A 171 5.02 1.80 -2.87
CA VAL A 171 4.20 0.83 -3.61
C VAL A 171 4.97 -0.47 -3.91
N PRO A 172 6.16 -0.44 -4.54
CA PRO A 172 6.95 -1.65 -4.74
C PRO A 172 7.33 -2.34 -3.42
N LEU A 173 7.60 -1.58 -2.34
CA LEU A 173 7.86 -2.15 -1.01
C LEU A 173 6.68 -2.98 -0.49
N ILE A 174 5.45 -2.45 -0.52
CA ILE A 174 4.27 -3.21 -0.07
C ILE A 174 3.91 -4.37 -0.99
N ILE A 175 4.26 -4.29 -2.28
CA ILE A 175 4.18 -5.41 -3.22
C ILE A 175 5.18 -6.50 -2.83
N SER A 176 6.45 -6.16 -2.55
CA SER A 176 7.43 -7.13 -2.06
C SER A 176 6.95 -7.86 -0.81
N PHE A 177 6.37 -7.13 0.16
CA PHE A 177 5.79 -7.74 1.35
C PHE A 177 4.60 -8.66 1.04
N ALA A 178 3.74 -8.28 0.09
CA ALA A 178 2.64 -9.13 -0.34
C ALA A 178 3.13 -10.43 -0.99
N LEU A 179 4.20 -10.36 -1.79
CA LEU A 179 4.80 -11.50 -2.49
C LEU A 179 5.52 -12.46 -1.53
N ILE A 180 6.28 -11.95 -0.55
CA ILE A 180 7.01 -12.79 0.42
C ILE A 180 6.11 -13.34 1.54
N PHE A 181 4.94 -12.74 1.76
CA PHE A 181 4.05 -13.12 2.87
C PHE A 181 3.67 -14.60 2.92
N PRO A 182 3.33 -15.31 1.81
CA PRO A 182 3.04 -16.75 1.85
C PRO A 182 4.20 -17.57 2.43
N VAL A 183 5.45 -17.20 2.10
CA VAL A 183 6.66 -17.83 2.65
C VAL A 183 6.76 -17.54 4.14
N LEU A 184 6.63 -16.27 4.55
CA LEU A 184 6.67 -15.90 5.96
C LEU A 184 5.55 -16.57 6.78
N TRP A 185 4.37 -16.74 6.19
CA TRP A 185 3.25 -17.46 6.81
C TRP A 185 3.51 -18.96 6.93
N TYR A 186 4.17 -19.57 5.95
CA TYR A 186 4.63 -20.95 6.08
C TYR A 186 5.64 -21.07 7.22
N LEU A 187 6.64 -20.17 7.26
CA LEU A 187 7.69 -20.17 8.26
C LEU A 187 7.18 -19.87 9.68
N ILE A 188 6.21 -18.96 9.86
CA ILE A 188 5.65 -18.69 11.19
C ILE A 188 4.93 -19.91 11.76
N ASN A 189 4.32 -20.73 10.90
CA ASN A 189 3.64 -21.97 11.29
C ASN A 189 4.63 -23.12 11.52
N ARG A 190 5.70 -23.20 10.73
CA ARG A 190 6.74 -24.23 10.85
C ARG A 190 7.72 -23.99 11.99
N TRP A 191 8.27 -22.78 12.10
CA TRP A 191 9.31 -22.45 13.08
C TRP A 191 8.76 -21.82 14.37
N GLY A 192 7.52 -21.35 14.34
CA GLY A 192 6.91 -20.59 15.43
C GLY A 192 7.29 -19.11 15.40
N SER A 193 6.51 -18.30 16.13
CA SER A 193 6.64 -16.84 16.12
C SER A 193 7.99 -16.34 16.64
N ARG A 194 8.53 -16.96 17.70
CA ARG A 194 9.81 -16.54 18.31
C ARG A 194 10.97 -16.69 17.33
N ASN A 195 11.09 -17.87 16.71
CA ASN A 195 12.19 -18.16 15.80
C ASN A 195 12.13 -17.30 14.55
N LEU A 196 10.93 -17.12 13.98
CA LEU A 196 10.77 -16.23 12.83
C LEU A 196 11.18 -14.79 13.15
N LEU A 197 10.84 -14.27 14.34
CA LEU A 197 11.25 -12.92 14.75
C LEU A 197 12.77 -12.80 14.90
N ILE A 198 13.41 -13.79 15.54
CA ILE A 198 14.86 -13.77 15.74
C ILE A 198 15.56 -13.79 14.38
N VAL A 199 15.19 -14.73 13.51
CA VAL A 199 15.80 -14.86 12.18
C VAL A 199 15.56 -13.61 11.33
N SER A 200 14.33 -13.08 11.29
CA SER A 200 14.05 -11.86 10.52
C SER A 200 14.79 -10.64 11.07
N THR A 201 14.94 -10.52 12.39
CA THR A 201 15.71 -9.45 13.04
C THR A 201 17.18 -9.53 12.69
N VAL A 202 17.78 -10.73 12.78
CA VAL A 202 19.19 -10.94 12.39
C VAL A 202 19.40 -10.60 10.91
N ILE A 203 18.52 -11.08 10.01
CA ILE A 203 18.59 -10.77 8.58
C ILE A 203 18.49 -9.26 8.34
N THR A 204 17.51 -8.59 8.93
CA THR A 204 17.32 -7.14 8.76
C THR A 204 18.52 -6.34 9.28
N PHE A 205 19.02 -6.64 10.48
CA PHE A 205 20.14 -5.89 11.06
C PHE A 205 21.45 -6.18 10.35
N ALA A 206 21.71 -7.42 9.94
CA ALA A 206 22.88 -7.74 9.12
C ALA A 206 22.82 -7.01 7.77
N TYR A 207 21.66 -7.02 7.10
CA TYR A 207 21.47 -6.31 5.86
C TYR A 207 21.63 -4.78 6.02
N ARG A 208 21.06 -4.19 7.07
CA ARG A 208 21.23 -2.75 7.34
C ARG A 208 22.68 -2.40 7.70
N ALA A 209 23.40 -3.27 8.41
CA ALA A 209 24.83 -3.08 8.65
C ALA A 209 25.62 -3.09 7.34
N LEU A 210 25.31 -4.02 6.42
CA LEU A 210 25.89 -4.00 5.08
C LEU A 210 25.51 -2.73 4.31
N ALA A 211 24.25 -2.31 4.37
CA ALA A 211 23.79 -1.06 3.75
C ALA A 211 24.58 0.16 4.25
N VAL A 212 24.73 0.31 5.57
CA VAL A 212 25.41 1.46 6.17
C VAL A 212 26.92 1.44 5.93
N TYR A 213 27.57 0.29 6.13
CA TYR A 213 29.04 0.23 6.22
C TYR A 213 29.73 -0.29 4.96
N VAL A 214 29.04 -1.12 4.15
CA VAL A 214 29.60 -1.69 2.92
C VAL A 214 29.09 -0.92 1.70
N PHE A 215 27.77 -0.77 1.56
CA PHE A 215 27.19 -0.07 0.41
C PHE A 215 27.27 1.45 0.52
N GLN A 216 27.61 1.99 1.70
CA GLN A 216 27.59 3.44 1.95
C GLN A 216 26.20 4.02 1.61
N GLY A 217 25.14 3.38 2.11
CA GLY A 217 23.78 3.86 2.03
C GLY A 217 23.33 4.54 3.33
N HIS A 218 22.19 5.23 3.26
CA HIS A 218 21.58 5.94 4.39
C HIS A 218 20.06 5.71 4.45
N PRO A 219 19.42 5.86 5.62
CA PRO A 219 17.97 5.82 5.74
C PRO A 219 17.28 6.83 4.81
N THR A 220 16.06 6.53 4.37
CA THR A 220 15.31 7.33 3.37
C THR A 220 14.99 8.76 3.80
N TYR A 221 15.09 9.05 5.09
CA TYR A 221 14.80 10.37 5.67
C TYR A 221 16.07 11.21 5.91
N ALA A 222 17.26 10.59 5.85
CA ALA A 222 18.53 11.29 5.92
C ALA A 222 18.89 11.76 4.51
N ILE A 223 19.27 13.02 4.34
CA ILE A 223 19.79 13.52 3.06
C ILE A 223 21.27 13.76 3.26
N VAL A 224 22.07 12.76 2.88
CA VAL A 224 23.54 12.78 2.96
C VAL A 224 24.13 12.33 1.63
N SER A 225 25.27 12.88 1.26
CA SER A 225 26.01 12.39 0.10
C SER A 225 26.56 11.00 0.43
N ALA A 226 26.13 9.97 -0.32
CA ALA A 226 26.57 8.60 -0.13
C ALA A 226 26.49 7.84 -1.46
N ALA A 227 27.40 6.90 -1.70
CA ALA A 227 27.57 6.25 -3.00
C ALA A 227 26.33 5.46 -3.44
N ALA A 228 25.71 4.72 -2.51
CA ALA A 228 24.48 3.97 -2.76
C ALA A 228 23.22 4.69 -2.26
N GLY A 229 23.31 5.98 -1.90
CA GLY A 229 22.18 6.81 -1.49
C GLY A 229 21.22 6.14 -0.49
N TRP A 230 19.92 6.32 -0.72
CA TRP A 230 18.85 5.75 0.11
C TRP A 230 18.36 4.39 -0.40
N GLN A 231 18.80 3.94 -1.58
CA GLN A 231 18.27 2.75 -2.26
C GLN A 231 18.32 1.47 -1.40
N PRO A 232 19.42 1.15 -0.67
CA PRO A 232 19.46 -0.03 0.19
C PRO A 232 18.34 -0.06 1.25
N PHE A 233 17.85 1.09 1.70
CA PHE A 233 16.87 1.18 2.78
C PHE A 233 15.40 1.04 2.32
N VAL A 234 15.14 1.08 1.00
CA VAL A 234 13.79 0.83 0.47
C VAL A 234 13.50 -0.64 0.17
N HIS A 235 14.51 -1.50 0.22
CA HIS A 235 14.31 -2.93 0.08
C HIS A 235 13.51 -3.49 1.26
N PHE A 236 12.60 -4.43 0.97
CA PHE A 236 11.80 -5.08 2.02
C PHE A 236 12.65 -5.75 3.10
N ILE A 237 13.90 -6.17 2.79
CA ILE A 237 14.85 -6.77 3.74
C ILE A 237 15.18 -5.80 4.87
N ALA A 238 15.36 -4.50 4.56
CA ALA A 238 15.64 -3.44 5.55
C ALA A 238 14.49 -3.22 6.54
N LYS A 239 13.28 -3.68 6.21
CA LYS A 239 12.07 -3.52 7.03
C LYS A 239 11.38 -4.86 7.36
N LEU A 240 12.05 -5.98 7.09
CA LEU A 240 11.48 -7.34 7.23
C LEU A 240 11.13 -7.67 8.69
N SER A 241 12.01 -7.35 9.64
CA SER A 241 11.76 -7.56 11.06
C SER A 241 10.52 -6.81 11.57
N THR A 242 10.36 -5.54 11.18
CA THR A 242 9.19 -4.71 11.50
C THR A 242 7.89 -5.31 10.98
N PHE A 243 7.88 -5.77 9.72
CA PHE A 243 6.73 -6.45 9.13
C PHE A 243 6.39 -7.76 9.84
N VAL A 244 7.39 -8.60 10.10
CA VAL A 244 7.24 -9.88 10.81
C VAL A 244 6.73 -9.68 12.23
N LEU A 245 7.20 -8.66 12.93
CA LEU A 245 6.68 -8.32 14.26
C LEU A 245 5.19 -8.02 14.21
N GLY A 246 4.74 -7.25 13.22
CA GLY A 246 3.32 -7.04 12.95
C GLY A 246 2.55 -8.35 12.79
N MET A 247 3.07 -9.29 12.00
CA MET A 247 2.47 -10.62 11.81
C MET A 247 2.33 -11.39 13.13
N ILE A 248 3.37 -11.34 13.97
CA ILE A 248 3.39 -12.05 15.26
C ILE A 248 2.40 -11.45 16.24
N VAL A 249 2.32 -10.12 16.31
CA VAL A 249 1.35 -9.41 17.15
C VAL A 249 -0.07 -9.76 16.73
N ALA A 250 -0.35 -9.89 15.43
CA ALA A 250 -1.66 -10.35 14.94
C ALA A 250 -1.98 -11.78 15.34
N ARG A 251 -1.01 -12.70 15.25
CA ARG A 251 -1.19 -14.09 15.69
C ARG A 251 -1.48 -14.18 17.18
N GLN A 252 -0.75 -13.41 18.01
CA GLN A 252 -1.00 -13.33 19.45
C GLN A 252 -2.39 -12.74 19.73
N TYR A 253 -2.78 -11.70 18.99
CA TYR A 253 -4.12 -11.10 19.10
C TYR A 253 -5.23 -12.11 18.81
N SER A 254 -5.10 -12.92 17.75
CA SER A 254 -6.07 -13.99 17.45
C SER A 254 -6.17 -15.05 18.55
N GLN A 255 -5.14 -15.18 19.39
CA GLN A 255 -5.08 -16.08 20.54
C GLN A 255 -5.53 -15.39 21.85
N GLY A 256 -6.02 -14.15 21.80
CA GLY A 256 -6.45 -13.42 23.01
C GLY A 256 -5.31 -13.00 23.93
N LYS A 257 -4.07 -12.95 23.44
CA LYS A 257 -2.88 -12.59 24.22
C LYS A 257 -1.99 -11.56 23.50
N GLY A 258 -0.94 -11.11 24.19
CA GLY A 258 0.09 -10.23 23.62
C GLY A 258 -0.09 -8.75 23.97
N VAL A 259 0.75 -7.91 23.35
CA VAL A 259 0.89 -6.48 23.66
C VAL A 259 -0.39 -5.68 23.49
N ILE A 260 -1.28 -6.14 22.59
CA ILE A 260 -2.59 -5.52 22.34
C ILE A 260 -3.47 -5.58 23.60
N PHE A 261 -3.28 -6.53 24.51
CA PHE A 261 -4.09 -6.61 25.74
C PHE A 261 -3.42 -5.98 26.97
N TRP A 262 -2.27 -5.33 26.79
CA TRP A 262 -1.63 -4.62 27.90
C TRP A 262 -2.49 -3.45 28.40
N ARG A 263 -2.37 -3.15 29.70
CA ARG A 263 -2.91 -1.91 30.28
C ARG A 263 -2.27 -0.71 29.58
N SER A 264 -3.06 0.34 29.35
CA SER A 264 -2.62 1.54 28.64
C SER A 264 -1.35 2.17 29.24
N SER A 265 -1.22 2.21 30.56
CA SER A 265 -0.03 2.72 31.24
C SER A 265 1.23 1.91 30.91
N ARG A 266 1.16 0.58 30.99
CA ARG A 266 2.27 -0.31 30.64
C ARG A 266 2.66 -0.16 29.18
N ALA A 267 1.69 -0.15 28.27
CA ALA A 267 1.94 0.02 26.84
C ALA A 267 2.58 1.37 26.53
N LEU A 268 2.13 2.44 27.18
CA LEU A 268 2.68 3.78 27.01
C LEU A 268 4.11 3.89 27.56
N ILE A 269 4.38 3.40 28.78
CA ILE A 269 5.72 3.45 29.38
C ILE A 269 6.74 2.69 28.52
N VAL A 270 6.41 1.45 28.12
CA VAL A 270 7.27 0.66 27.25
C VAL A 270 7.40 1.30 25.87
N GLY A 271 6.31 1.84 25.33
CA GLY A 271 6.30 2.54 24.04
C GLY A 271 7.22 3.77 24.05
N VAL A 272 7.11 4.63 25.06
CA VAL A 272 7.94 5.83 25.23
C VAL A 272 9.41 5.46 25.43
N ALA A 273 9.72 4.45 26.24
CA ALA A 273 11.09 4.01 26.47
C ALA A 273 11.75 3.49 25.18
N ILE A 274 11.06 2.59 24.45
CA ILE A 274 11.57 2.06 23.17
C ILE A 274 11.69 3.18 22.13
N TYR A 275 10.69 4.06 22.04
CA TYR A 275 10.71 5.21 21.14
C TYR A 275 11.88 6.14 21.44
N ALA A 276 12.14 6.47 22.71
CA ALA A 276 13.25 7.33 23.10
C ALA A 276 14.61 6.73 22.70
N ILE A 277 14.80 5.42 22.85
CA ILE A 277 16.03 4.74 22.41
C ILE A 277 16.16 4.81 20.89
N GLY A 278 15.10 4.51 20.14
CA GLY A 278 15.10 4.62 18.67
C GLY A 278 15.34 6.06 18.19
N PHE A 279 14.74 7.03 18.87
CA PHE A 279 14.86 8.46 18.59
C PHE A 279 16.29 8.97 18.81
N VAL A 280 16.97 8.52 19.87
CA VAL A 280 18.38 8.86 20.06
C VAL A 280 19.25 8.14 19.03
N ALA A 281 18.96 6.87 18.74
CA ALA A 281 19.73 6.05 17.81
C ALA A 281 19.77 6.62 16.39
N GLN A 282 18.68 7.17 15.88
CA GLN A 282 18.60 7.70 14.50
C GLN A 282 19.62 8.82 14.22
N PHE A 283 20.19 9.45 15.25
CA PHE A 283 21.20 10.50 15.12
C PHE A 283 22.64 9.99 15.13
N TYR A 284 22.84 8.67 15.15
CA TYR A 284 24.15 8.02 15.08
C TYR A 284 24.17 7.00 13.95
N ARG A 285 25.27 6.95 13.20
CA ARG A 285 25.43 6.00 12.07
C ARG A 285 25.23 4.54 12.48
N PHE A 286 25.67 4.15 13.67
CA PHE A 286 25.42 2.81 14.21
C PHE A 286 23.94 2.57 14.51
N GLY A 287 23.23 3.60 14.98
CA GLY A 287 21.81 3.52 15.31
C GLY A 287 20.91 3.32 14.09
N TRP A 288 21.33 3.76 12.89
CA TRP A 288 20.65 3.47 11.62
C TRP A 288 20.47 1.97 11.33
N ILE A 289 21.14 1.07 12.05
CA ILE A 289 20.93 -0.38 11.90
C ILE A 289 19.60 -0.82 12.52
N PHE A 290 19.11 -0.15 13.56
CA PHE A 290 18.00 -0.65 14.38
C PHE A 290 16.93 0.40 14.74
N ASP A 291 17.20 1.67 14.51
CA ASP A 291 16.29 2.80 14.74
C ASP A 291 14.90 2.62 14.13
N ASP A 292 14.74 2.31 12.82
CA ASP A 292 13.40 2.14 12.21
C ASP A 292 12.57 1.08 12.97
N PHE A 293 13.22 0.00 13.41
CA PHE A 293 12.54 -1.06 14.15
C PHE A 293 12.08 -0.57 15.53
N LEU A 294 12.97 0.10 16.27
CA LEU A 294 12.64 0.65 17.59
C LEU A 294 11.58 1.76 17.50
N LEU A 295 11.73 2.69 16.57
CA LEU A 295 10.79 3.78 16.30
C LEU A 295 9.40 3.23 15.96
N ALA A 296 9.31 2.25 15.06
CA ALA A 296 8.03 1.63 14.70
C ALA A 296 7.33 0.99 15.90
N VAL A 297 8.07 0.26 16.74
CA VAL A 297 7.53 -0.41 17.92
C VAL A 297 7.06 0.61 18.96
N GLY A 298 7.93 1.54 19.33
CA GLY A 298 7.64 2.55 20.33
C GLY A 298 6.45 3.43 19.93
N LEU A 299 6.50 3.96 18.70
CA LEU A 299 5.45 4.84 18.16
C LEU A 299 4.12 4.10 18.00
N THR A 300 4.12 2.86 17.51
CA THR A 300 2.87 2.07 17.40
C THR A 300 2.22 1.82 18.75
N LEU A 301 3.00 1.53 19.80
CA LEU A 301 2.47 1.34 21.16
C LEU A 301 1.86 2.63 21.72
N CYS A 302 2.55 3.77 21.54
CA CYS A 302 2.03 5.08 21.94
C CYS A 302 0.73 5.41 21.19
N CYS A 303 0.73 5.27 19.86
CA CYS A 303 -0.45 5.50 19.03
C CYS A 303 -1.60 4.54 19.40
N MET A 304 -1.33 3.27 19.68
CA MET A 304 -2.37 2.33 20.13
C MET A 304 -3.08 2.83 21.39
N VAL A 305 -2.35 3.36 22.37
CA VAL A 305 -2.95 3.90 23.60
C VAL A 305 -3.82 5.13 23.30
N VAL A 306 -3.29 6.07 22.51
CA VAL A 306 -3.98 7.31 22.13
C VAL A 306 -5.24 7.02 21.32
N PHE A 307 -5.17 6.18 20.29
CA PHE A 307 -6.30 5.88 19.41
C PHE A 307 -7.35 4.98 20.07
N ARG A 308 -6.99 4.17 21.06
CA ARG A 308 -7.98 3.49 21.92
C ARG A 308 -8.74 4.46 22.79
N PHE A 309 -8.03 5.41 23.40
CA PHE A 309 -8.69 6.45 24.18
C PHE A 309 -9.71 7.19 23.32
N PHE A 310 -9.33 7.64 22.12
CA PHE A 310 -10.26 8.32 21.21
C PHE A 310 -11.39 7.42 20.69
N SER A 311 -11.10 6.16 20.35
CA SER A 311 -12.12 5.20 19.90
C SER A 311 -13.16 4.92 20.99
N ASP A 312 -12.70 4.64 22.22
CA ASP A 312 -13.55 4.09 23.28
C ASP A 312 -14.16 5.18 24.16
N ARG A 313 -13.42 6.26 24.46
CA ARG A 313 -13.91 7.35 25.32
C ARG A 313 -14.63 8.44 24.55
N LEU A 314 -14.17 8.79 23.35
CA LEU A 314 -14.82 9.82 22.52
C LEU A 314 -15.78 9.24 21.47
N ASN A 315 -15.95 7.91 21.43
CA ASN A 315 -16.84 7.21 20.49
C ASN A 315 -16.55 7.54 19.01
N LEU A 316 -15.30 7.89 18.69
CA LEU A 316 -14.88 8.27 17.32
C LEU A 316 -14.60 7.05 16.42
N GLY A 317 -14.88 5.83 16.91
CA GLY A 317 -14.50 4.61 16.20
C GLY A 317 -15.11 4.50 14.79
N ALA A 318 -16.34 4.98 14.58
CA ALA A 318 -16.97 4.96 13.26
C ALA A 318 -16.25 5.91 12.27
N VAL A 319 -15.89 7.11 12.73
CA VAL A 319 -15.15 8.10 11.95
C VAL A 319 -13.77 7.57 11.58
N MET A 320 -13.06 6.96 12.53
CA MET A 320 -11.75 6.36 12.28
C MET A 320 -11.80 5.23 11.24
N VAL A 321 -12.80 4.35 11.32
CA VAL A 321 -12.99 3.30 10.31
C VAL A 321 -13.26 3.93 8.95
N TRP A 322 -14.15 4.92 8.87
CA TRP A 322 -14.44 5.60 7.61
C TRP A 322 -13.21 6.27 7.01
N LEU A 323 -12.46 7.03 7.81
CA LEU A 323 -11.22 7.68 7.38
C LEU A 323 -10.13 6.68 6.97
N GLY A 324 -9.96 5.59 7.73
CA GLY A 324 -8.94 4.58 7.47
C GLY A 324 -9.15 3.84 6.14
N LEU A 325 -10.39 3.70 5.67
CA LEU A 325 -10.68 3.15 4.34
C LEU A 325 -9.99 3.95 3.22
N HIS A 326 -9.84 5.25 3.41
CA HIS A 326 -9.27 6.18 2.43
C HIS A 326 -7.77 6.46 2.64
N SER A 327 -7.15 5.88 3.67
CA SER A 327 -5.77 6.17 4.06
C SER A 327 -4.73 5.85 2.99
N TYR A 328 -4.94 4.80 2.19
CA TYR A 328 -4.01 4.42 1.12
C TYR A 328 -4.07 5.39 -0.06
N SER A 329 -5.27 5.74 -0.54
CA SER A 329 -5.44 6.73 -1.60
C SER A 329 -5.00 8.12 -1.15
N TYR A 330 -5.23 8.47 0.12
CA TYR A 330 -4.65 9.67 0.72
C TYR A 330 -3.13 9.68 0.65
N PHE A 331 -2.49 8.57 1.06
CA PHE A 331 -1.04 8.40 0.97
C PHE A 331 -0.53 8.50 -0.48
N LEU A 332 -1.28 8.06 -1.48
CA LEU A 332 -0.86 8.17 -2.88
C LEU A 332 -0.97 9.60 -3.44
N ILE A 333 -1.90 10.40 -2.93
CA ILE A 333 -2.24 11.72 -3.46
C ILE A 333 -1.50 12.87 -2.76
N HIS A 334 -1.21 12.74 -1.45
CA HIS A 334 -0.80 13.88 -0.61
C HIS A 334 0.33 14.73 -1.19
N ASN A 335 1.39 14.12 -1.72
CA ASN A 335 2.54 14.86 -2.20
C ASN A 335 2.21 15.76 -3.41
N PHE A 336 1.28 15.35 -4.29
CA PHE A 336 0.83 16.22 -5.38
C PHE A 336 0.14 17.46 -4.87
N VAL A 337 -0.75 17.29 -3.88
CA VAL A 337 -1.51 18.41 -3.30
C VAL A 337 -0.53 19.36 -2.62
N ILE A 338 0.36 18.85 -1.78
CA ILE A 338 1.35 19.65 -1.08
C ILE A 338 2.22 20.42 -2.07
N ASP A 339 2.87 19.72 -3.00
CA ASP A 339 3.85 20.31 -3.90
C ASP A 339 3.21 21.39 -4.79
N ARG A 340 2.03 21.11 -5.38
CA ARG A 340 1.33 22.09 -6.23
C ARG A 340 0.84 23.27 -5.42
N THR A 341 0.27 23.05 -4.25
CA THR A 341 -0.21 24.14 -3.40
C THR A 341 0.93 25.02 -2.90
N LEU A 342 2.06 24.44 -2.50
CA LEU A 342 3.22 25.20 -2.04
C LEU A 342 3.85 26.04 -3.16
N ASN A 343 4.11 25.41 -4.31
CA ASN A 343 4.81 26.07 -5.42
C ASN A 343 3.94 27.10 -6.15
N LEU A 344 2.64 26.84 -6.32
CA LEU A 344 1.77 27.71 -7.10
C LEU A 344 1.11 28.80 -6.26
N TYR A 345 0.71 28.50 -5.01
CA TYR A 345 -0.10 29.38 -4.19
C TYR A 345 0.66 29.98 -2.99
N VAL A 346 1.38 29.17 -2.21
CA VAL A 346 2.02 29.66 -0.97
C VAL A 346 3.28 30.50 -1.25
N GLN A 347 4.10 30.12 -2.23
CA GLN A 347 5.27 30.89 -2.70
C GLN A 347 6.24 31.35 -1.57
N ASN A 348 6.51 30.47 -0.59
CA ASN A 348 7.33 30.72 0.61
C ASN A 348 6.75 31.73 1.63
N GLN A 349 5.46 32.09 1.55
CA GLN A 349 4.83 32.98 2.52
C GLN A 349 4.33 32.18 3.75
N LEU A 350 4.93 32.43 4.91
CA LEU A 350 4.60 31.71 6.15
C LEU A 350 3.13 31.86 6.59
N PRO A 351 2.47 33.04 6.51
CA PRO A 351 1.06 33.14 6.87
C PRO A 351 0.16 32.29 5.96
N LEU A 352 0.41 32.30 4.64
CA LEU A 352 -0.33 31.47 3.69
C LEU A 352 -0.09 29.98 3.92
N TYR A 353 1.13 29.58 4.27
CA TYR A 353 1.44 28.18 4.61
C TYR A 353 0.50 27.64 5.70
N TYR A 354 0.37 28.37 6.81
CA TYR A 354 -0.50 27.95 7.91
C TYR A 354 -1.99 28.04 7.56
N GLN A 355 -2.41 29.05 6.81
CA GLN A 355 -3.80 29.18 6.36
C GLN A 355 -4.22 28.04 5.43
N VAL A 356 -3.30 27.54 4.61
CA VAL A 356 -3.59 26.54 3.58
C VAL A 356 -3.39 25.11 4.05
N LEU A 357 -2.66 24.90 5.15
CA LEU A 357 -2.40 23.56 5.70
C LEU A 357 -3.68 22.74 5.96
N PRO A 358 -4.75 23.28 6.58
CA PRO A 358 -6.01 22.54 6.72
C PRO A 358 -6.64 22.20 5.36
N TRP A 359 -6.57 23.10 4.38
CA TRP A 359 -7.07 22.87 3.03
C TRP A 359 -6.29 21.77 2.31
N MET A 360 -4.98 21.65 2.52
CA MET A 360 -4.19 20.52 2.00
C MET A 360 -4.69 19.20 2.59
N VAL A 361 -4.96 19.15 3.90
CA VAL A 361 -5.47 17.94 4.59
C VAL A 361 -6.84 17.54 4.05
N PHE A 362 -7.80 18.46 4.07
CA PHE A 362 -9.17 18.17 3.66
C PHE A 362 -9.30 17.99 2.15
N GLY A 363 -8.54 18.75 1.36
CA GLY A 363 -8.45 18.59 -0.09
C GLY A 363 -7.90 17.23 -0.50
N THR A 364 -6.80 16.79 0.12
CA THR A 364 -6.24 15.44 -0.10
C THR A 364 -7.25 14.35 0.28
N LEU A 365 -7.96 14.51 1.40
CA LEU A 365 -9.01 13.56 1.80
C LEU A 365 -10.17 13.53 0.79
N GLY A 366 -10.63 14.69 0.34
CA GLY A 366 -11.69 14.80 -0.68
C GLY A 366 -11.29 14.08 -1.98
N LEU A 367 -10.07 14.32 -2.46
CA LEU A 367 -9.52 13.63 -3.64
C LEU A 367 -9.36 12.13 -3.41
N ALA A 368 -8.93 11.69 -2.24
CA ALA A 368 -8.83 10.27 -1.89
C ALA A 368 -10.20 9.57 -1.92
N VAL A 369 -11.24 10.22 -1.36
CA VAL A 369 -12.62 9.70 -1.42
C VAL A 369 -13.12 9.60 -2.87
N ILE A 370 -12.81 10.60 -3.71
CA ILE A 370 -13.16 10.58 -5.14
C ILE A 370 -12.44 9.43 -5.85
N ALA A 371 -11.12 9.29 -5.66
CA ALA A 371 -10.33 8.22 -6.26
C ALA A 371 -10.86 6.83 -5.88
N ASP A 372 -11.19 6.61 -4.60
CA ASP A 372 -11.73 5.34 -4.13
C ASP A 372 -13.12 5.03 -4.69
N ARG A 373 -13.95 6.06 -4.94
CA ARG A 373 -15.26 5.88 -5.60
C ARG A 373 -15.13 5.59 -7.10
N ILE A 374 -14.11 6.16 -7.75
CA ILE A 374 -13.85 5.97 -9.19
C ILE A 374 -13.16 4.63 -9.47
N THR A 375 -12.34 4.12 -8.54
CA THR A 375 -11.54 2.89 -8.73
C THR A 375 -12.38 1.69 -9.26
N PRO A 376 -13.56 1.36 -8.70
CA PRO A 376 -14.37 0.23 -9.20
C PRO A 376 -14.96 0.47 -10.59
N TRP A 377 -15.09 1.73 -11.01
CA TRP A 377 -15.54 2.06 -12.37
C TRP A 377 -14.38 1.86 -13.36
N ILE A 378 -13.19 2.36 -13.04
CA ILE A 378 -11.97 2.11 -13.83
C ILE A 378 -11.70 0.61 -13.96
N GLU A 379 -11.81 -0.16 -12.88
CA GLU A 379 -11.64 -1.61 -12.90
C GLU A 379 -12.59 -2.29 -13.90
N ARG A 380 -13.87 -1.95 -13.85
CA ARG A 380 -14.90 -2.50 -14.75
C ARG A 380 -14.65 -2.08 -16.21
N SER A 381 -14.28 -0.82 -16.44
CA SER A 381 -13.96 -0.31 -17.77
C SER A 381 -12.72 -1.00 -18.35
N ALA A 382 -11.67 -1.21 -17.55
CA ALA A 382 -10.47 -1.90 -17.98
C ALA A 382 -10.75 -3.38 -18.33
N ILE A 383 -11.55 -4.07 -17.51
CA ILE A 383 -11.97 -5.45 -17.79
C ILE A 383 -12.81 -5.52 -19.07
N ALA A 384 -13.76 -4.59 -19.25
CA ALA A 384 -14.58 -4.52 -20.47
C ALA A 384 -13.73 -4.26 -21.72
N LEU A 385 -12.77 -3.33 -21.63
CA LEU A 385 -11.83 -3.02 -22.72
C LEU A 385 -10.93 -4.22 -23.04
N TRP A 386 -10.44 -4.93 -22.02
CA TRP A 386 -9.67 -6.16 -22.21
C TRP A 386 -10.50 -7.22 -22.95
N HIS A 387 -11.73 -7.49 -22.52
CA HIS A 387 -12.59 -8.44 -23.23
C HIS A 387 -12.89 -8.02 -24.66
N TYR A 388 -13.12 -6.73 -24.90
CA TYR A 388 -13.35 -6.20 -26.24
C TYR A 388 -12.12 -6.34 -27.16
N THR A 389 -10.92 -6.07 -26.63
CA THR A 389 -9.66 -6.23 -27.38
C THR A 389 -9.33 -7.69 -27.63
N ASP A 390 -9.51 -8.55 -26.63
CA ASP A 390 -9.35 -10.01 -26.75
C ASP A 390 -10.30 -10.59 -27.81
N ALA A 391 -11.57 -10.16 -27.84
CA ALA A 391 -12.54 -10.59 -28.85
C ALA A 391 -12.17 -10.15 -30.28
N ARG A 392 -11.51 -9.00 -30.44
CA ARG A 392 -11.05 -8.51 -31.76
C ARG A 392 -9.72 -9.13 -32.22
N LEU A 393 -8.82 -9.40 -31.27
CA LEU A 393 -7.48 -9.91 -31.56
C LEU A 393 -7.45 -11.44 -31.64
N THR A 394 -8.31 -12.13 -30.90
CA THR A 394 -8.54 -13.55 -31.09
C THR A 394 -9.20 -13.70 -32.45
N PRO A 395 -8.50 -14.28 -33.46
CA PRO A 395 -9.15 -14.55 -34.72
C PRO A 395 -10.38 -15.36 -34.39
N ILE A 396 -11.55 -14.92 -34.87
CA ILE A 396 -12.74 -15.76 -34.86
C ILE A 396 -12.33 -16.97 -35.69
N ALA A 397 -11.82 -18.01 -35.02
CA ALA A 397 -11.50 -19.29 -35.63
C ALA A 397 -12.78 -19.63 -36.37
N LYS A 398 -12.75 -19.67 -37.72
CA LYS A 398 -13.94 -19.82 -38.56
C LYS A 398 -14.85 -20.83 -37.89
N ILE A 399 -15.85 -20.33 -37.16
CA ILE A 399 -16.76 -21.19 -36.43
C ILE A 399 -17.42 -21.93 -37.59
N GLY A 400 -17.17 -23.24 -37.67
CA GLY A 400 -17.83 -24.06 -38.67
C GLY A 400 -19.31 -23.71 -38.59
N SER A 401 -20.00 -23.64 -39.72
CA SER A 401 -21.42 -23.23 -39.83
C SER A 401 -22.40 -24.03 -38.93
N TRP A 402 -21.89 -24.99 -38.18
CA TRP A 402 -22.59 -25.76 -37.18
C TRP A 402 -22.96 -24.92 -35.95
N VAL A 403 -24.26 -24.79 -35.70
CA VAL A 403 -24.81 -24.20 -34.48
C VAL A 403 -25.36 -25.34 -33.59
N PRO A 404 -24.80 -25.56 -32.39
CA PRO A 404 -25.21 -26.67 -31.52
C PRO A 404 -26.68 -26.55 -31.10
N LYS A 405 -27.43 -27.65 -31.13
CA LYS A 405 -28.84 -27.71 -30.67
C LYS A 405 -28.98 -28.49 -29.36
N ILE A 406 -29.96 -28.12 -28.54
CA ILE A 406 -30.29 -28.87 -27.32
C ILE A 406 -30.71 -30.30 -27.72
N GLY A 407 -30.16 -31.30 -27.03
CA GLY A 407 -30.35 -32.72 -27.30
C GLY A 407 -29.34 -33.32 -28.28
N GLU A 408 -28.54 -32.50 -28.96
CA GLU A 408 -27.56 -32.98 -29.94
C GLU A 408 -26.38 -33.68 -29.25
N ALA A 409 -25.95 -34.81 -29.83
CA ALA A 409 -24.79 -35.56 -29.39
C ALA A 409 -23.49 -34.92 -29.92
N VAL A 410 -22.52 -34.75 -29.03
CA VAL A 410 -21.27 -34.02 -29.31
C VAL A 410 -20.06 -34.76 -28.77
N LEU A 411 -18.92 -34.57 -29.44
CA LEU A 411 -17.61 -34.97 -28.97
C LEU A 411 -17.01 -33.82 -28.16
N TYR A 412 -16.76 -34.02 -26.87
CA TYR A 412 -16.03 -33.04 -26.04
C TYR A 412 -14.57 -33.46 -25.94
N ARG A 413 -13.65 -32.62 -26.46
CA ARG A 413 -12.21 -32.94 -26.56
C ARG A 413 -11.93 -34.31 -27.20
N GLY A 414 -12.72 -34.65 -28.22
CA GLY A 414 -12.60 -35.90 -28.96
C GLY A 414 -13.22 -37.14 -28.29
N LYS A 415 -13.86 -37.00 -27.12
CA LYS A 415 -14.56 -38.12 -26.47
C LYS A 415 -16.07 -38.07 -26.75
N PRO A 416 -16.69 -39.16 -27.24
CA PRO A 416 -18.13 -39.23 -27.48
C PRO A 416 -18.94 -39.39 -26.18
N GLY A 417 -20.27 -39.43 -26.34
CA GLY A 417 -21.20 -39.69 -25.24
C GLY A 417 -21.64 -38.45 -24.46
N TRP A 418 -21.42 -37.25 -25.00
CA TRP A 418 -21.94 -36.02 -24.41
C TRP A 418 -23.17 -35.54 -25.16
N THR A 419 -24.18 -35.06 -24.44
CA THR A 419 -25.36 -34.42 -25.03
C THR A 419 -25.48 -32.99 -24.55
N ILE A 420 -25.89 -32.10 -25.45
CA ILE A 420 -26.12 -30.70 -25.13
C ILE A 420 -27.43 -30.58 -24.33
N GLN A 421 -27.34 -30.12 -23.09
CA GLN A 421 -28.49 -29.89 -22.22
C GLN A 421 -29.01 -28.45 -22.31
N LYS A 422 -28.10 -27.49 -22.46
CA LYS A 422 -28.43 -26.08 -22.56
C LYS A 422 -27.44 -25.38 -23.45
N VAL A 423 -27.92 -24.50 -24.31
CA VAL A 423 -27.10 -23.60 -25.12
C VAL A 423 -27.44 -22.19 -24.68
N GLU A 424 -26.46 -21.47 -24.14
CA GLU A 424 -26.59 -20.05 -23.81
C GLU A 424 -25.75 -19.25 -24.81
N GLN A 425 -26.40 -18.34 -25.53
CA GLN A 425 -25.68 -17.37 -26.33
C GLN A 425 -25.06 -16.35 -25.38
N VAL A 426 -23.72 -16.27 -25.37
CA VAL A 426 -23.06 -15.28 -24.54
C VAL A 426 -23.21 -13.94 -25.27
N ILE A 427 -23.94 -13.03 -24.61
CA ILE A 427 -24.49 -11.77 -25.16
C ILE A 427 -23.43 -10.88 -25.83
N HIS A 428 -22.14 -11.09 -25.59
CA HIS A 428 -21.09 -10.17 -26.02
C HIS A 428 -20.48 -10.40 -27.39
N ASP A 429 -20.76 -11.51 -28.09
CA ASP A 429 -20.11 -11.75 -29.40
C ASP A 429 -21.01 -12.31 -30.49
N LYS A 430 -22.30 -12.58 -30.22
CA LYS A 430 -23.27 -13.21 -31.14
C LYS A 430 -22.85 -14.56 -31.76
N ALA A 431 -21.60 -15.00 -31.56
CA ALA A 431 -20.96 -16.15 -32.20
C ALA A 431 -20.43 -17.19 -31.19
N PHE A 432 -20.33 -16.86 -29.91
CA PHE A 432 -19.91 -17.81 -28.88
C PHE A 432 -21.12 -18.38 -28.13
N TYR A 433 -21.21 -19.71 -28.13
CA TYR A 433 -22.18 -20.46 -27.37
C TYR A 433 -21.51 -21.12 -26.17
N LEU A 434 -22.04 -20.87 -24.97
CA LEU A 434 -21.70 -21.61 -23.78
C LEU A 434 -22.67 -22.78 -23.68
N CYS A 435 -22.14 -23.99 -23.86
CA CYS A 435 -22.93 -25.21 -23.84
C CYS A 435 -22.80 -25.87 -22.47
N ARG A 436 -23.92 -26.25 -21.87
CA ARG A 436 -23.94 -27.21 -20.77
C ARG A 436 -24.12 -28.59 -21.37
N ILE A 437 -23.12 -29.45 -21.22
CA ILE A 437 -23.16 -30.83 -21.72
C ILE A 437 -23.21 -31.84 -20.57
N SER A 438 -23.73 -33.03 -20.82
CA SER A 438 -23.74 -34.14 -19.85
C SER A 438 -23.38 -35.46 -20.51
N ASN A 439 -22.63 -36.30 -19.79
CA ASN A 439 -22.38 -37.69 -20.16
C ASN A 439 -23.27 -38.69 -19.40
N GLY A 440 -24.37 -38.20 -18.82
CA GLY A 440 -25.29 -38.98 -17.97
C GLY A 440 -24.96 -38.91 -16.48
N GLN A 441 -23.69 -38.74 -16.09
CA GLN A 441 -23.27 -38.69 -14.67
C GLN A 441 -22.74 -37.32 -14.23
N ARG A 442 -22.25 -36.50 -15.16
CA ARG A 442 -21.59 -35.23 -14.86
C ARG A 442 -21.99 -34.15 -15.86
N THR A 443 -22.33 -32.96 -15.34
CA THR A 443 -22.58 -31.77 -16.18
C THR A 443 -21.39 -30.82 -16.14
N ILE A 444 -20.99 -30.29 -17.29
CA ILE A 444 -19.93 -29.28 -17.41
C ILE A 444 -20.33 -28.17 -18.38
N TRP A 445 -19.84 -26.95 -18.11
CA TRP A 445 -19.96 -25.82 -19.03
C TRP A 445 -18.73 -25.76 -19.92
N VAL A 446 -18.94 -25.70 -21.22
CA VAL A 446 -17.88 -25.74 -22.23
C VAL A 446 -18.12 -24.71 -23.32
N ASN A 447 -17.05 -24.27 -23.97
CA ASN A 447 -17.15 -23.41 -25.15
C ASN A 447 -17.48 -24.29 -26.38
N GLN A 448 -18.29 -23.79 -27.32
CA GLN A 448 -18.57 -24.49 -28.59
C GLN A 448 -17.30 -24.94 -29.32
N ASN A 449 -16.20 -24.17 -29.23
CA ASN A 449 -14.94 -24.51 -29.89
C ASN A 449 -14.31 -25.82 -29.36
N ASP A 450 -14.69 -26.27 -28.16
CA ASP A 450 -14.26 -27.55 -27.60
C ASP A 450 -15.15 -28.73 -28.04
N LEU A 451 -16.21 -28.46 -28.79
CA LEU A 451 -17.18 -29.43 -29.28
C LEU A 451 -16.95 -29.74 -30.75
N LYS A 452 -17.13 -31.01 -31.11
CA LYS A 452 -17.30 -31.43 -32.50
C LYS A 452 -18.60 -32.21 -32.63
N GLN A 453 -19.22 -32.14 -33.80
CA GLN A 453 -20.42 -32.93 -34.08
C GLN A 453 -20.07 -34.42 -34.06
N ASP A 454 -20.85 -35.21 -33.32
CA ASP A 454 -20.67 -36.66 -33.30
C ASP A 454 -21.34 -37.28 -34.54
N GLN A 455 -20.59 -37.31 -35.66
CA GLN A 455 -21.08 -37.80 -36.95
C GLN A 455 -21.46 -39.29 -36.91
N ALA A 456 -20.93 -40.07 -35.97
CA ALA A 456 -21.21 -41.50 -35.85
C ALA A 456 -22.65 -41.80 -35.41
N LEU A 457 -23.33 -40.82 -34.80
CA LEU A 457 -24.71 -40.97 -34.29
C LEU A 457 -25.78 -40.41 -35.24
N GLN A 458 -25.42 -39.76 -36.35
CA GLN A 458 -26.38 -39.19 -37.31
C GLN A 458 -26.80 -40.16 -38.43
N VAL A 459 -26.21 -41.35 -38.52
CA VAL A 459 -26.48 -42.34 -39.59
C VAL A 459 -27.52 -43.39 -39.15
N LYS A 460 -28.38 -43.05 -38.19
CA LYS A 460 -29.53 -43.85 -37.76
C LYS A 460 -30.74 -42.95 -37.65
#